data_AF-A0A9Q0GB75-F1
#
_entry.id   AF-A0A9Q0GB75-F1
#
_cell.length_a   1.000
_cell.length_b   1.000
_cell.length_c   1.000
_cell.angle_alpha   90.00
_cell.angle_beta   90.00
_cell.angle_gamma   90.00
#
_symmetry.space_group_name_H-M   'P 1'
#
loop_
_entity.id
_entity.type
_entity.pdbx_description
1 polymer ?
#
loop_
_entity_poly.entity_id
_entity_poly.type
_entity_poly.pdbx_seq_one_letter_code
_entity_poly.pdbx_strand_id
1 'polypeptide(L)'
;MPKSNLSQLWEGDNVPLVNLKVCDLRWSKELIKIMDFSGVPNLEELDLRGCWSLVEIPSSIQLCRKLTMINVSECINLCGFPSDLRLTSLEEVALQRCPRITELPELPSTVKSLYFGGSGIKQVTAACIGHLTLTAEIGCW
;
A
#
# COMPACT_ATOMS: atom_id res chain seq x y z
N MET A 1 -6.25 -4.82 13.83
CA MET A 1 -5.57 -5.91 14.57
C MET A 1 -4.06 -5.81 14.36
N PRO A 2 -3.39 -4.78 14.90
CA PRO A 2 -1.93 -4.66 14.79
C PRO A 2 -1.23 -5.79 15.54
N LYS A 3 0.01 -6.12 15.12
CA LYS A 3 0.87 -7.17 15.71
C LYS A 3 0.20 -8.56 15.71
N SER A 4 -0.54 -8.86 14.66
CA SER A 4 -1.19 -10.16 14.52
C SER A 4 -0.19 -11.24 14.10
N ASN A 5 -0.50 -12.49 14.45
CA ASN A 5 0.25 -13.68 14.01
C ASN A 5 -0.38 -14.33 12.77
N LEU A 6 -1.26 -13.63 12.07
CA LEU A 6 -1.86 -14.10 10.82
C LEU A 6 -0.79 -14.21 9.75
N SER A 7 -0.72 -15.37 9.08
CA SER A 7 0.14 -15.57 7.92
C SER A 7 -0.52 -15.18 6.61
N GLN A 8 -1.86 -15.10 6.58
CA GLN A 8 -2.63 -14.81 5.37
C GLN A 8 -3.88 -13.97 5.69
N LEU A 9 -4.26 -13.14 4.73
CA LEU A 9 -5.60 -12.57 4.53
C LEU A 9 -6.05 -12.90 3.11
N TRP A 10 -7.31 -12.98 2.74
CA TRP A 10 -8.52 -13.29 3.48
C TRP A 10 -8.72 -14.81 3.39
N GLU A 11 -9.35 -15.46 4.37
CA GLU A 11 -9.56 -16.91 4.33
C GLU A 11 -10.96 -17.31 3.84
N GLY A 12 -10.99 -18.37 3.03
CA GLY A 12 -11.94 -19.50 3.13
C GLY A 12 -13.36 -19.29 2.65
N ASP A 13 -14.02 -18.24 3.12
CA ASP A 13 -15.43 -17.97 2.86
C ASP A 13 -15.56 -16.51 2.46
N ASN A 14 -15.85 -16.24 1.19
CA ASN A 14 -16.04 -14.92 0.56
C ASN A 14 -17.20 -14.10 1.18
N VAL A 15 -17.34 -14.05 2.50
CA VAL A 15 -18.26 -13.16 3.18
C VAL A 15 -17.75 -11.74 2.96
N PRO A 16 -18.47 -10.91 2.18
CA PRO A 16 -18.00 -9.57 1.91
C PRO A 16 -18.02 -8.76 3.21
N LEU A 17 -16.88 -8.24 3.63
CA LEU A 17 -16.73 -7.38 4.79
C LEU A 17 -17.09 -5.95 4.40
N VAL A 18 -18.34 -5.75 3.95
CA VAL A 18 -18.83 -4.47 3.42
C VAL A 18 -18.79 -3.32 4.42
N ASN A 19 -18.70 -3.62 5.71
CA ASN A 19 -18.60 -2.62 6.77
C ASN A 19 -17.14 -2.29 7.14
N LEU A 20 -16.17 -3.03 6.62
CA LEU A 20 -14.77 -2.77 6.91
C LEU A 20 -14.31 -1.52 6.17
N LYS A 21 -13.95 -0.49 6.94
CA LYS A 21 -13.41 0.78 6.45
C LYS A 21 -11.91 0.92 6.71
N VAL A 22 -11.44 0.42 7.84
CA VAL A 22 -10.05 0.53 8.27
C VAL A 22 -9.48 -0.85 8.49
N CYS A 23 -8.39 -1.18 7.81
CA CYS A 23 -7.62 -2.39 8.02
C CYS A 23 -6.24 -2.01 8.58
N ASP A 24 -6.11 -2.08 9.91
CA ASP A 24 -4.83 -1.89 10.61
C ASP A 24 -4.22 -3.24 10.96
N LEU A 25 -3.11 -3.58 10.33
CA LEU A 25 -2.33 -4.80 10.55
C LEU A 25 -0.86 -4.50 10.76
N ARG A 26 -0.54 -3.28 11.17
CA ARG A 26 0.83 -2.86 11.45
C ARG A 26 1.57 -3.87 12.29
N TRP A 27 2.83 -4.14 11.92
CA TRP A 27 3.73 -5.05 12.62
C TRP A 27 3.25 -6.50 12.69
N SER A 28 2.35 -6.93 11.79
CA SER A 28 1.99 -8.35 11.63
C SER A 28 3.09 -9.04 10.83
N LYS A 29 4.19 -9.36 11.50
CA LYS A 29 5.46 -9.79 10.88
C LYS A 29 5.35 -11.11 10.13
N GLU A 30 4.40 -11.96 10.52
CA GLU A 30 4.16 -13.27 9.90
C GLU A 30 3.23 -13.17 8.67
N LEU A 31 2.62 -12.02 8.39
CA LEU A 31 1.73 -11.85 7.25
C LEU A 31 2.53 -11.99 5.95
N ILE A 32 2.29 -13.07 5.22
CA ILE A 32 2.98 -13.40 3.98
C ILE A 32 2.14 -13.00 2.77
N LYS A 33 0.84 -13.22 2.84
CA LYS A 33 -0.05 -13.16 1.67
C LYS A 33 -1.34 -12.40 1.94
N ILE A 34 -1.75 -11.61 0.95
CA ILE A 34 -3.12 -11.11 0.80
C ILE A 34 -3.70 -11.78 -0.45
N MET A 35 -4.89 -12.38 -0.37
CA MET A 35 -5.51 -13.15 -1.47
C MET A 35 -6.03 -12.21 -2.56
N ASP A 36 -7.01 -11.37 -2.23
CA ASP A 36 -7.49 -10.27 -3.07
C ASP A 36 -8.18 -9.19 -2.21
N PHE A 37 -8.79 -8.17 -2.82
CA PHE A 37 -9.54 -7.11 -2.13
C PHE A 37 -11.01 -7.05 -2.55
N SER A 38 -11.51 -8.07 -3.26
CA SER A 38 -12.88 -8.11 -3.79
C SER A 38 -13.94 -8.13 -2.69
N GLY A 39 -13.62 -8.72 -1.53
CA GLY A 39 -14.50 -8.80 -0.36
C GLY A 39 -14.56 -7.53 0.49
N VAL A 40 -13.78 -6.49 0.20
CA VAL A 40 -13.69 -5.24 1.01
C VAL A 40 -13.90 -3.97 0.18
N PRO A 41 -15.02 -3.84 -0.55
CA PRO A 41 -15.23 -2.74 -1.50
C PRO A 41 -15.29 -1.35 -0.84
N ASN A 42 -15.55 -1.28 0.47
CA ASN A 42 -15.70 -0.04 1.23
C ASN A 42 -14.47 0.33 2.06
N LEU A 43 -13.33 -0.33 1.84
CA LEU A 43 -12.09 0.00 2.54
C LEU A 43 -11.66 1.44 2.21
N GLU A 44 -11.37 2.21 3.26
CA GLU A 44 -10.97 3.61 3.25
C GLU A 44 -9.49 3.76 3.65
N GLU A 45 -8.97 2.90 4.53
CA GLU A 45 -7.58 2.92 5.00
C GLU A 45 -6.99 1.51 5.10
N LEU A 46 -5.76 1.35 4.59
CA LEU A 46 -4.98 0.11 4.68
C LEU A 46 -3.60 0.41 5.28
N ASP A 47 -3.36 -0.03 6.51
CA ASP A 47 -2.07 0.09 7.18
C ASP A 47 -1.43 -1.28 7.44
N LEU A 48 -0.40 -1.56 6.64
CA LEU A 48 0.42 -2.78 6.65
C LEU A 48 1.85 -2.47 7.10
N ARG A 49 2.10 -1.31 7.73
CA ARG A 49 3.47 -0.91 8.08
C ARG A 49 4.17 -1.99 8.93
N GLY A 50 5.38 -2.38 8.53
CA GLY A 50 6.19 -3.35 9.27
C GLY A 50 5.73 -4.80 9.13
N CYS A 51 4.90 -5.13 8.13
CA CYS A 51 4.62 -6.51 7.74
C CYS A 51 5.82 -7.10 6.97
N TRP A 52 6.85 -7.52 7.71
CA TRP A 52 8.15 -7.90 7.14
C TRP A 52 8.12 -9.09 6.19
N SER A 53 7.21 -10.05 6.38
CA SER A 53 7.11 -11.24 5.52
C SER A 53 6.23 -11.04 4.28
N LEU A 54 5.56 -9.89 4.17
CA LEU A 54 4.64 -9.62 3.07
C LEU A 54 5.43 -9.44 1.77
N VAL A 55 5.07 -10.20 0.74
CA VAL A 55 5.80 -10.20 -0.54
C VAL A 55 5.08 -9.45 -1.66
N GLU A 56 3.75 -9.38 -1.60
CA GLU A 56 2.93 -8.75 -2.65
C GLU A 56 1.66 -8.07 -2.12
N ILE A 57 1.24 -7.01 -2.81
CA ILE A 57 -0.10 -6.42 -2.74
C ILE A 57 -0.86 -6.80 -4.03
N PRO A 58 -1.96 -7.56 -3.95
CA PRO A 58 -2.76 -7.91 -5.12
C PRO A 58 -3.29 -6.70 -5.88
N SER A 59 -3.29 -6.77 -7.21
CA SER A 59 -3.82 -5.71 -8.10
C SER A 59 -5.32 -5.43 -7.89
N SER A 60 -6.05 -6.40 -7.33
CA SER A 60 -7.45 -6.23 -6.92
C SER A 60 -7.66 -5.10 -5.91
N ILE A 61 -6.60 -4.55 -5.29
CA ILE A 61 -6.71 -3.33 -4.46
C ILE A 61 -7.41 -2.19 -5.20
N GLN A 62 -7.31 -2.14 -6.55
CA GLN A 62 -8.02 -1.19 -7.41
C GLN A 62 -9.56 -1.26 -7.29
N LEU A 63 -10.11 -2.33 -6.73
CA LEU A 63 -11.55 -2.47 -6.44
C LEU A 63 -11.98 -1.62 -5.24
N CYS A 64 -11.06 -1.23 -4.35
CA CYS A 64 -11.33 -0.41 -3.17
C CYS A 64 -11.47 1.08 -3.56
N ARG A 65 -12.57 1.46 -4.21
CA ARG A 65 -12.78 2.82 -4.75
C ARG A 65 -12.81 3.93 -3.69
N LYS A 66 -13.03 3.57 -2.43
CA LYS A 66 -13.06 4.50 -1.29
C LYS A 66 -11.70 4.63 -0.58
N LEU A 67 -10.69 3.89 -1.01
CA LEU A 67 -9.39 3.86 -0.35
C LEU A 67 -8.71 5.22 -0.49
N THR A 68 -8.42 5.85 0.64
CA THR A 68 -7.79 7.17 0.77
C THR A 68 -6.32 7.07 1.21
N MET A 69 -5.96 6.01 1.94
CA MET A 69 -4.60 5.82 2.45
C MET A 69 -4.12 4.37 2.27
N ILE A 70 -2.89 4.22 1.77
CA ILE A 70 -2.13 2.96 1.76
C ILE A 70 -0.79 3.19 2.45
N ASN A 71 -0.53 2.44 3.52
CA ASN A 71 0.76 2.43 4.18
C ASN A 71 1.35 1.02 4.17
N VAL A 72 2.43 0.83 3.41
CA VAL A 72 3.23 -0.40 3.38
C VAL A 72 4.66 -0.13 3.83
N SER A 73 4.89 0.94 4.60
CA SER A 73 6.23 1.32 5.03
C SER A 73 6.88 0.20 5.85
N GLU A 74 8.19 0.06 5.76
CA GLU A 74 8.98 -0.97 6.45
C GLU A 74 8.60 -2.42 6.07
N CYS A 75 7.86 -2.64 4.98
CA CYS A 75 7.65 -3.97 4.39
C CYS A 75 8.89 -4.38 3.58
N ILE A 76 9.92 -4.87 4.28
CA ILE A 76 11.26 -5.09 3.70
C ILE A 76 11.32 -6.16 2.61
N ASN A 77 10.38 -7.11 2.58
CA ASN A 77 10.30 -8.16 1.56
C ASN A 77 9.29 -7.88 0.45
N LEU A 78 8.55 -6.76 0.52
CA LEU A 78 7.53 -6.41 -0.45
C LEU A 78 8.17 -6.04 -1.79
N CYS A 79 7.99 -6.88 -2.80
CA CYS A 79 8.47 -6.67 -4.16
C CYS A 79 7.35 -6.58 -5.19
N GLY A 80 6.19 -7.19 -4.93
CA GLY A 80 5.00 -7.07 -5.77
C GLY A 80 4.12 -5.92 -5.30
N PHE A 81 4.20 -4.76 -5.96
CA PHE A 81 3.28 -3.66 -5.72
C PHE A 81 2.60 -3.28 -7.05
N PRO A 82 1.28 -2.95 -7.07
CA PRO A 82 0.60 -2.61 -8.32
C PRO A 82 1.30 -1.45 -9.02
N SER A 83 1.71 -1.65 -10.27
CA SER A 83 2.41 -0.63 -11.07
C SER A 83 1.51 0.52 -11.50
N ASP A 84 0.19 0.34 -11.41
CA ASP A 84 -0.84 1.34 -11.74
C ASP A 84 -1.89 1.35 -10.62
N LEU A 85 -2.07 2.50 -9.97
CA LEU A 85 -3.07 2.71 -8.93
C LEU A 85 -4.28 3.49 -9.47
N ARG A 86 -5.24 2.80 -10.08
CA ARG A 86 -6.51 3.39 -10.55
C ARG A 86 -7.53 3.67 -9.42
N LEU A 87 -7.04 4.19 -8.30
CA LEU A 87 -7.81 4.47 -7.09
C LEU A 87 -8.27 5.93 -7.10
N THR A 88 -9.56 6.15 -7.32
CA THR A 88 -10.13 7.48 -7.55
C THR A 88 -10.30 8.35 -6.30
N SER A 89 -10.02 7.79 -5.12
CA SER A 89 -10.12 8.50 -3.83
C SER A 89 -8.79 8.51 -3.07
N LEU A 90 -7.72 7.96 -3.65
CA LEU A 90 -6.45 7.78 -2.95
C LEU A 90 -5.76 9.13 -2.78
N GLU A 91 -5.44 9.48 -1.54
CA GLU A 91 -4.80 10.75 -1.17
C GLU A 91 -3.37 10.54 -0.64
N GLU A 92 -3.10 9.42 0.03
CA GLU A 92 -1.81 9.15 0.67
C GLU A 92 -1.25 7.76 0.34
N VAL A 93 0.03 7.73 -0.04
CA VAL A 93 0.79 6.50 -0.29
C VAL A 93 2.12 6.54 0.45
N ALA A 94 2.33 5.56 1.34
CA ALA A 94 3.58 5.43 2.11
C ALA A 94 4.28 4.09 1.80
N LEU A 95 5.44 4.20 1.16
CA LEU A 95 6.36 3.15 0.70
C LEU A 95 7.75 3.27 1.37
N GLN A 96 7.85 3.97 2.50
CA GLN A 96 9.14 4.24 3.14
C GLN A 96 9.82 2.95 3.56
N ARG A 97 11.15 2.87 3.47
CA ARG A 97 11.96 1.73 3.94
C ARG A 97 11.53 0.39 3.31
N CYS A 98 11.10 0.42 2.04
CA CYS A 98 10.77 -0.75 1.23
C CYS A 98 11.84 -0.95 0.14
N PRO A 99 13.01 -1.55 0.45
CA PRO A 99 14.17 -1.59 -0.46
C PRO A 99 13.93 -2.41 -1.73
N ARG A 100 12.91 -3.27 -1.76
CA ARG A 100 12.57 -4.12 -2.91
C ARG A 100 11.55 -3.48 -3.86
N ILE A 101 10.87 -2.41 -3.45
CA ILE A 101 10.06 -1.58 -4.36
C ILE A 101 11.03 -0.68 -5.10
N THR A 102 11.29 -0.99 -6.37
CA THR A 102 12.32 -0.32 -7.18
C THR A 102 11.76 0.64 -8.23
N GLU A 103 10.46 0.54 -8.50
CA GLU A 103 9.73 1.38 -9.43
C GLU A 103 8.60 2.09 -8.68
N LEU A 104 8.38 3.36 -9.02
CA LEU A 104 7.24 4.12 -8.51
C LEU A 104 6.00 3.74 -9.33
N PRO A 105 4.85 3.40 -8.70
CA PRO A 105 3.62 3.15 -9.43
C PRO A 105 3.12 4.42 -10.12
N GLU A 106 2.34 4.27 -11.20
CA GLU A 106 1.54 5.36 -11.72
C GLU A 106 0.48 5.74 -10.68
N LEU A 107 0.55 7.01 -10.24
CA LEU A 107 -0.31 7.54 -9.19
C LEU A 107 -1.51 8.27 -9.79
N PRO A 108 -2.72 8.10 -9.22
CA PRO A 108 -3.88 8.87 -9.62
C PRO A 108 -3.68 10.33 -9.18
N SER A 109 -4.23 11.28 -9.94
CA SER A 109 -4.08 12.72 -9.68
C SER A 109 -4.66 13.20 -8.33
N THR A 110 -5.38 12.32 -7.63
CA THR A 110 -5.94 12.56 -6.29
C THR A 110 -4.91 12.42 -5.18
N VAL A 111 -3.77 11.78 -5.44
CA VAL A 111 -2.71 11.64 -4.43
C VAL A 111 -2.17 13.03 -4.13
N LYS A 112 -2.03 13.33 -2.84
CA LYS A 112 -1.49 14.58 -2.31
C LYS A 112 -0.14 14.36 -1.65
N SER A 113 0.03 13.19 -1.03
CA SER A 113 1.19 12.86 -0.21
C SER A 113 1.78 11.52 -0.62
N LEU A 114 3.08 11.51 -0.92
CA LEU A 114 3.83 10.32 -1.29
C LEU A 114 5.12 10.25 -0.45
N TYR A 115 5.28 9.16 0.29
CA TYR A 115 6.46 8.93 1.12
C TYR A 115 7.20 7.68 0.65
N PHE A 116 8.41 7.82 0.13
CA PHE A 116 9.19 6.68 -0.40
C PHE A 116 10.66 6.66 0.05
N GLY A 117 11.03 7.48 1.03
CA GLY A 117 12.38 7.53 1.58
C GLY A 117 12.85 6.15 2.07
N GLY A 118 14.04 5.72 1.64
CA GLY A 118 14.59 4.40 1.96
C GLY A 118 13.95 3.23 1.19
N SER A 119 13.13 3.52 0.17
CA SER A 119 12.73 2.51 -0.82
C SER A 119 13.83 2.26 -1.85
N GLY A 120 13.67 1.23 -2.68
CA GLY A 120 14.56 0.97 -3.81
C GLY A 120 14.30 1.86 -5.03
N ILE A 121 13.37 2.83 -4.93
CA ILE A 121 12.96 3.70 -6.03
C ILE A 121 14.09 4.68 -6.36
N LYS A 122 14.70 4.52 -7.53
CA LYS A 122 15.83 5.34 -7.99
C LYS A 122 15.44 6.48 -8.92
N GLN A 123 14.30 6.35 -9.60
CA GLN A 123 13.85 7.30 -10.61
C GLN A 123 12.42 7.70 -10.32
N VAL A 124 12.18 9.01 -10.29
CA VAL A 124 10.86 9.62 -10.19
C VAL A 124 10.74 10.58 -11.35
N THR A 125 9.79 10.34 -12.25
CA THR A 125 9.58 11.19 -13.42
C THR A 125 8.49 12.23 -13.13
N ALA A 126 8.54 13.38 -13.79
CA ALA A 126 7.49 14.40 -13.69
C ALA A 126 6.10 13.86 -14.08
N ALA A 127 6.03 12.83 -14.93
CA ALA A 127 4.78 12.16 -15.27
C ALA A 127 4.13 11.46 -14.05
N CYS A 128 4.93 10.92 -13.13
CA CYS A 128 4.44 10.19 -11.96
C CYS A 128 4.00 11.11 -10.80
N ILE A 129 4.53 12.33 -10.73
CA ILE A 129 4.38 13.22 -9.57
C ILE A 129 3.96 14.66 -9.92
N GLY A 130 3.64 14.95 -11.18
CA GLY A 130 3.39 16.33 -11.66
C GLY A 130 2.20 17.04 -10.99
N HIS A 131 1.36 16.30 -10.27
CA HIS A 131 0.23 16.81 -9.49
C HIS A 131 0.54 16.93 -7.98
N LEU A 132 1.66 16.36 -7.51
CA LEU A 132 2.03 16.38 -6.10
C LEU A 132 2.66 17.73 -5.75
N THR A 133 2.21 18.32 -4.64
CA THR A 133 2.99 19.37 -3.98
C THR A 133 4.15 18.65 -3.28
N LEU A 134 5.31 18.62 -3.93
CA LEU A 134 6.50 17.96 -3.41
C LEU A 134 6.92 18.58 -2.06
N THR A 135 6.48 18.02 -0.93
CA THR A 135 7.34 17.94 0.25
C THR A 135 8.28 16.78 0.02
N ALA A 136 9.14 16.92 -0.98
CA ALA A 136 10.28 16.04 -1.13
C ALA A 136 11.20 16.36 0.06
N GLU A 137 10.94 15.76 1.20
CA GLU A 137 12.05 15.36 2.06
C GLU A 137 12.82 14.31 1.26
N ILE A 138 13.65 14.80 0.34
CA ILE A 138 14.85 14.10 -0.11
C ILE A 138 15.74 14.08 1.13
N GLY A 139 15.33 13.31 2.13
CA GLY A 139 16.10 13.05 3.33
C GLY A 139 17.32 12.31 2.88
N CYS A 140 18.46 13.00 2.93
CA CYS A 140 19.78 12.43 2.88
C CYS A 140 19.80 11.15 3.73
N TRP A 141 20.31 10.05 3.16
CA TRP A 141 20.90 8.95 3.89
C TRP A 141 22.41 9.09 3.81
#